data_AF-A0A3D9BT58-F1
#
_entry.id   AF-A0A3D9BT58-F1
#
_cell.length_a   1.000
_cell.length_b   1.000
_cell.length_c   1.000
_cell.angle_alpha   90.00
_cell.angle_beta   90.00
_cell.angle_gamma   90.00
#
_symmetry.space_group_name_H-M   'P 1'
#
loop_
_entity.id
_entity.type
_entity.pdbx_description
1 polymer ?
#
loop_
_entity_poly.entity_id
_entity_poly.type
_entity_poly.pdbx_seq_one_letter_code
_entity_poly.pdbx_strand_id
1 'polypeptide(L)'
;MSRVAQVAARNLAAAQALIPAVTHHDRADVSRIEALRAAWKPEAEARGVKLTALAFHVAALARTLRRFPLFNASLSPDATRLILKDYVHIGIAVDTEHGLIVPVIRDA
;
A
#
# COMPACT_ATOMS: atom_id res chain seq x y z
N MET A 1 -25.74 4.00 -7.38
CA MET A 1 -24.36 3.58 -7.01
C MET A 1 -24.21 2.08 -7.22
N SER A 2 -23.12 1.62 -7.84
CA SER A 2 -22.80 0.19 -7.94
C SER A 2 -22.65 -0.43 -6.54
N ARG A 3 -22.79 -1.76 -6.42
CA ARG A 3 -22.61 -2.47 -5.13
C ARG A 3 -21.22 -2.19 -4.54
N VAL A 4 -20.18 -2.19 -5.37
CA VAL A 4 -18.80 -1.88 -4.95
C VAL A 4 -18.69 -0.45 -4.42
N ALA A 5 -19.27 0.53 -5.13
CA ALA A 5 -19.27 1.91 -4.67
C ALA A 5 -20.00 2.09 -3.32
N GLN A 6 -21.10 1.36 -3.08
CA GLN A 6 -21.79 1.38 -1.78
C GLN A 6 -20.93 0.81 -0.65
N VAL A 7 -20.18 -0.26 -0.90
CA VAL A 7 -19.26 -0.85 0.08
C VAL A 7 -18.11 0.11 0.38
N ALA A 8 -17.49 0.68 -0.66
CA ALA A 8 -16.41 1.66 -0.50
C ALA A 8 -16.87 2.87 0.33
N ALA A 9 -18.04 3.43 0.03
CA ALA A 9 -18.60 4.57 0.76
C ALA A 9 -18.82 4.25 2.25
N ARG A 10 -19.36 3.06 2.58
CA ARG A 10 -19.53 2.64 3.98
C ARG A 10 -18.20 2.51 4.71
N ASN A 11 -17.19 1.90 4.07
CA ASN A 11 -15.87 1.72 4.68
C ASN A 11 -15.16 3.06 4.90
N LEU A 12 -15.21 3.97 3.92
CA LEU A 12 -14.61 5.29 4.03
C LEU A 12 -15.29 6.15 5.12
N ALA A 13 -16.62 6.12 5.19
CA ALA A 13 -17.36 6.84 6.23
C ALA A 13 -17.02 6.31 7.63
N ALA A 14 -16.92 4.99 7.81
CA ALA A 14 -16.52 4.38 9.07
C ALA A 14 -15.08 4.76 9.46
N ALA A 15 -14.13 4.71 8.51
CA ALA A 15 -12.75 5.12 8.76
C ALA A 15 -12.66 6.58 9.21
N GLN A 16 -13.38 7.49 8.54
CA GLN A 16 -13.39 8.92 8.87
C GLN A 16 -13.99 9.20 10.27
N ALA A 17 -14.99 8.42 10.69
CA ALA A 17 -15.61 8.58 12.00
C ALA A 17 -14.76 8.04 13.14
N LEU A 18 -13.99 6.97 12.90
CA LEU A 18 -13.25 6.24 13.93
C LEU A 18 -11.79 6.68 14.08
N ILE A 19 -11.17 7.19 13.01
CA ILE A 19 -9.73 7.45 12.97
C ILE A 19 -9.49 8.97 13.00
N PRO A 20 -8.80 9.51 14.04
CA PRO A 20 -8.34 10.89 14.03
C PRO A 20 -7.18 11.04 13.03
N ALA A 21 -7.52 11.24 11.76
CA ALA A 21 -6.56 11.26 10.67
C ALA A 21 -5.72 12.55 10.64
N VAL A 22 -4.41 12.39 10.52
CA VAL A 22 -3.45 13.46 10.21
C VAL A 22 -2.63 13.01 9.00
N THR A 23 -2.41 13.92 8.05
CA THR A 23 -1.61 13.65 6.86
C THR A 23 -0.24 14.32 6.98
N HIS A 24 0.82 13.53 6.88
CA HIS A 24 2.19 14.03 6.76
C HIS A 24 2.60 14.10 5.28
N HIS A 25 3.28 15.18 4.89
CA HIS A 25 3.78 15.37 3.53
C HIS A 25 5.30 15.48 3.55
N ASP A 26 5.96 14.78 2.62
CA ASP A 26 7.42 14.83 2.45
C ASP A 26 7.80 14.62 0.98
N ARG A 27 9.07 14.84 0.63
CA ARG A 27 9.63 14.63 -0.71
C ARG A 27 10.86 13.75 -0.64
N ALA A 28 10.91 12.76 -1.53
CA ALA A 28 12.08 11.91 -1.71
C ALA A 28 12.65 12.08 -3.12
N ASP A 29 13.97 12.21 -3.23
CA ASP A 29 14.66 12.13 -4.51
C ASP A 29 14.70 10.66 -4.97
N VAL A 30 14.07 10.38 -6.11
CA VAL A 30 13.96 9.04 -6.71
C VAL A 30 14.89 8.85 -7.91
N SER A 31 15.78 9.80 -8.21
CA SER A 31 16.61 9.78 -9.43
C SER A 31 17.41 8.49 -9.59
N ARG A 32 18.00 7.98 -8.49
CA ARG A 32 18.76 6.71 -8.49
C ARG A 32 17.87 5.49 -8.71
N ILE A 33 16.65 5.50 -8.18
CA ILE A 33 15.67 4.42 -8.34
C ILE A 33 15.18 4.40 -9.79
N GLU A 34 14.91 5.56 -10.37
CA GLU A 34 14.47 5.69 -11.76
C GLU A 34 15.56 5.26 -12.75
N ALA A 35 16.82 5.61 -12.50
CA ALA A 35 17.95 5.12 -13.28
C ALA A 35 18.05 3.58 -13.24
N LEU A 36 17.91 2.98 -12.05
CA LEU A 36 17.91 1.53 -11.88
C LEU A 36 16.74 0.86 -12.61
N ARG A 37 15.54 1.43 -12.47
CA ARG A 37 14.33 0.96 -13.16
C ARG A 37 14.51 0.98 -14.67
N ALA A 38 15.10 2.04 -15.22
CA ALA A 38 15.38 2.16 -16.65
C ALA A 38 16.38 1.09 -17.12
N ALA A 39 17.44 0.85 -16.35
CA ALA A 39 18.44 -0.16 -16.66
C ALA A 39 17.88 -1.60 -16.65
N TRP A 40 16.95 -1.89 -15.74
CA TRP A 40 16.33 -3.23 -15.61
C TRP A 40 15.09 -3.45 -16.48
N LYS A 41 14.56 -2.38 -17.09
CA LYS A 41 13.37 -2.44 -17.93
C LYS A 41 13.48 -3.49 -19.07
N PRO A 42 14.59 -3.58 -19.83
CA PRO A 42 14.71 -4.57 -20.91
C PRO A 42 14.65 -6.02 -20.39
N GLU A 43 15.27 -6.31 -19.24
CA GLU A 43 15.22 -7.64 -18.64
C GLU A 43 13.79 -8.00 -18.19
N ALA A 44 13.10 -7.05 -17.56
CA ALA A 44 11.71 -7.25 -17.15
C ALA A 44 10.79 -7.49 -18.35
N GLU A 45 10.99 -6.74 -19.44
CA GLU A 45 10.24 -6.91 -20.69
C GLU A 45 10.51 -8.29 -21.33
N ALA A 46 11.76 -8.76 -21.33
CA ALA A 46 12.10 -10.12 -21.78
C ALA A 46 11.42 -11.21 -20.94
N ARG A 47 11.08 -10.93 -19.68
CA ARG A 47 10.32 -11.81 -18.79
C ARG A 47 8.79 -11.59 -18.88
N GLY A 48 8.32 -10.74 -19.78
CA GLY A 48 6.90 -10.42 -19.95
C GLY A 48 6.30 -9.55 -18.85
N VAL A 49 7.13 -8.85 -18.06
CA VAL A 49 6.69 -8.04 -16.92
C VAL A 49 6.94 -6.56 -17.19
N LYS A 50 5.91 -5.72 -16.99
CA LYS A 50 6.06 -4.26 -17.01
C LYS A 50 6.62 -3.75 -15.68
N LEU A 51 7.92 -3.44 -15.63
CA LEU A 51 8.55 -2.87 -14.43
C LEU A 51 8.18 -1.40 -14.24
N THR A 52 7.37 -1.12 -13.22
CA THR A 52 6.94 0.24 -12.85
C THR A 52 7.61 0.71 -11.57
N ALA A 53 7.55 2.02 -11.30
CA ALA A 53 8.05 2.58 -10.04
C ALA A 53 7.31 1.99 -8.82
N LEU A 54 6.05 1.57 -8.96
CA LEU A 54 5.24 0.99 -7.88
C LEU A 54 5.92 -0.21 -7.21
N ALA A 55 6.61 -1.06 -7.98
CA ALA A 55 7.34 -2.21 -7.44
C ALA A 55 8.43 -1.78 -6.44
N PHE A 56 9.13 -0.68 -6.72
CA PHE A 56 10.15 -0.11 -5.82
C PHE A 56 9.51 0.51 -4.57
N HIS A 57 8.37 1.18 -4.71
CA HIS A 57 7.63 1.73 -3.56
C HIS A 57 7.16 0.62 -2.61
N VAL A 58 6.61 -0.48 -3.14
CA VAL A 58 6.19 -1.64 -2.34
C VAL A 58 7.37 -2.26 -1.61
N ALA A 59 8.49 -2.49 -2.31
CA ALA A 59 9.70 -3.05 -1.69
C ALA A 59 10.28 -2.14 -0.60
N ALA A 60 10.29 -0.82 -0.84
CA ALA A 60 10.75 0.16 0.16
C ALA A 60 9.82 0.20 1.37
N LEU A 61 8.49 0.22 1.15
CA LEU A 61 7.49 0.20 2.22
C LEU A 61 7.58 -1.09 3.04
N ALA A 62 7.72 -2.25 2.40
CA ALA A 62 7.78 -3.53 3.10
C ALA A 62 8.99 -3.62 4.04
N ARG A 63 10.16 -3.12 3.60
CA ARG A 63 11.35 -3.00 4.46
C ARG A 63 11.16 -1.99 5.59
N THR A 64 10.49 -0.88 5.30
CA THR A 64 10.21 0.18 6.28
C THR A 64 9.26 -0.31 7.38
N LEU A 65 8.19 -1.02 7.01
CA LEU A 65 7.23 -1.59 7.95
C LEU A 65 7.87 -2.61 8.92
N ARG A 66 8.85 -3.38 8.45
CA ARG A 66 9.66 -4.26 9.32
C ARG A 66 10.54 -3.47 10.30
N ARG A 67 11.13 -2.36 9.85
CA ARG A 67 11.99 -1.49 10.68
C ARG A 67 11.19 -0.67 11.71
N PHE A 68 9.96 -0.30 11.37
CA PHE A 68 9.08 0.51 12.20
C PHE A 68 7.77 -0.24 12.48
N PRO A 69 7.79 -1.26 13.36
CA PRO A 69 6.69 -2.22 13.52
C PRO A 69 5.38 -1.59 14.02
N LEU A 70 5.43 -0.41 14.65
CA LEU A 70 4.23 0.32 15.06
C LEU A 70 3.35 0.74 13.86
N PHE A 71 3.95 0.94 12.67
CA PHE A 71 3.17 1.18 11.45
C PHE A 71 2.54 -0.09 10.88
N ASN A 72 3.08 -1.28 11.23
CA ASN A 72 2.55 -2.58 10.81
C ASN A 72 1.70 -3.22 11.91
N ALA A 73 0.81 -2.43 12.51
CA ALA A 73 0.03 -2.85 13.66
C ALA A 73 -1.47 -2.58 13.47
N SER A 74 -2.29 -3.10 14.37
CA SER A 74 -3.70 -2.76 14.44
C SER A 74 -4.13 -2.62 15.90
N LEU A 75 -4.96 -1.62 16.17
CA LEU A 75 -5.54 -1.45 17.49
C LEU A 75 -6.64 -2.52 17.71
N SER A 76 -6.69 -3.13 18.89
CA SER A 76 -7.76 -4.06 19.24
C SER A 76 -9.13 -3.34 19.25
N PRO A 77 -10.25 -4.06 19.03
CA PRO A 77 -11.57 -3.43 18.98
C PRO A 77 -11.97 -2.66 20.25
N ASP A 78 -11.44 -3.05 21.40
CA ASP A 78 -11.65 -2.41 22.71
C ASP A 78 -10.64 -1.27 23.00
N ALA A 79 -9.74 -0.97 22.06
CA ALA A 79 -8.70 0.04 22.16
C ALA A 79 -7.69 -0.15 23.32
N THR A 80 -7.58 -1.36 23.88
CA THR A 80 -6.68 -1.63 25.02
C THR A 80 -5.32 -2.20 24.63
N ARG A 81 -5.17 -2.72 23.40
CA ARG A 81 -3.96 -3.43 22.96
C ARG A 81 -3.60 -3.08 21.53
N LEU A 82 -2.30 -3.10 21.25
CA LEU A 82 -1.75 -3.01 19.91
C LEU A 82 -1.33 -4.39 19.42
N ILE A 83 -1.89 -4.83 18.30
CA ILE A 83 -1.58 -6.11 17.64
C ILE A 83 -0.47 -5.84 16.62
N LEU A 84 0.76 -6.25 16.96
CA LEU A 84 1.91 -6.19 16.05
C LEU A 84 1.88 -7.39 15.10
N LYS A 85 2.12 -7.15 13.82
CA LYS A 85 2.16 -8.21 12.78
C LYS A 85 3.60 -8.47 12.39
N ASP A 86 3.98 -9.74 12.38
CA ASP A 86 5.29 -10.24 11.95
C ASP A 86 5.37 -10.42 10.42
N TYR A 87 4.22 -10.58 9.76
CA TYR A 87 4.07 -10.57 8.31
C TYR A 87 3.84 -9.16 7.75
N VAL A 88 4.20 -8.97 6.48
CA VAL A 88 3.92 -7.74 5.73
C VAL A 88 3.10 -8.07 4.50
N HIS A 89 1.88 -7.53 4.44
CA HIS A 89 0.98 -7.63 3.30
C HIS A 89 0.59 -6.22 2.88
N ILE A 90 0.72 -5.90 1.59
CA ILE A 90 0.54 -4.53 1.09
C ILE A 90 -0.62 -4.51 0.09
N GLY A 91 -1.62 -3.69 0.39
CA GLY A 91 -2.73 -3.40 -0.51
C GLY A 91 -2.38 -2.32 -1.52
N ILE A 92 -2.76 -2.49 -2.78
CA ILE A 92 -2.60 -1.48 -3.83
C ILE A 92 -3.98 -1.01 -4.28
N ALA A 93 -4.24 0.30 -4.21
CA ALA A 93 -5.47 0.87 -4.74
C ALA A 93 -5.48 0.81 -6.28
N VAL A 94 -6.51 0.19 -6.85
CA VAL A 94 -6.74 0.10 -8.29
C VAL A 94 -8.14 0.63 -8.57
N ASP A 95 -8.21 1.70 -9.36
CA ASP A 95 -9.47 2.22 -9.87
C ASP A 95 -9.89 1.42 -11.11
N THR A 96 -11.11 0.91 -11.09
CA THR A 96 -11.65 0.06 -12.16
C THR A 96 -13.01 0.57 -12.59
N GLU A 97 -13.50 0.11 -13.74
CA GLU A 97 -14.86 0.44 -14.21
C GLU A 97 -15.96 0.03 -13.22
N HIS A 98 -15.68 -0.92 -12.33
CA HIS A 98 -16.61 -1.38 -11.30
C HIS A 98 -16.46 -0.64 -9.97
N GLY A 99 -15.45 0.22 -9.83
CA GLY A 99 -15.11 1.00 -8.64
C GLY A 99 -13.72 0.67 -8.06
N LEU A 100 -13.42 1.26 -6.91
CA LEU A 100 -12.15 1.08 -6.22
C LEU A 100 -12.02 -0.35 -5.65
N ILE A 101 -10.95 -1.04 -6.03
CA ILE A 101 -10.56 -2.35 -5.50
C ILE A 101 -9.14 -2.26 -4.94
N VAL A 102 -8.87 -3.00 -3.86
CA VAL A 102 -7.55 -3.04 -3.23
C VAL A 102 -7.03 -4.48 -3.16
N PRO A 103 -6.44 -5.02 -4.25
CA PRO A 103 -5.72 -6.29 -4.20
C PRO A 103 -4.55 -6.24 -3.22
N VAL A 104 -4.28 -7.37 -2.56
CA VAL A 104 -3.24 -7.50 -1.53
C VAL A 104 -2.10 -8.38 -2.05
N ILE A 105 -0.89 -7.82 -2.06
CA ILE A 105 0.35 -8.57 -2.24
C ILE A 105 0.71 -9.16 -0.88
N ARG A 106 0.72 -10.49 -0.79
CA ARG A 106 1.14 -11.20 0.42
C ARG A 106 2.66 -11.34 0.45
N ASP A 107 3.19 -11.35 1.67
CA ASP A 107 4.62 -11.53 1.95
C ASP A 107 5.56 -10.66 1.11
N ALA A 108 5.25 -9.36 1.10
CA ALA A 108 5.97 -8.35 0.31
C ALA A 108 7.40 -8.04 0.80
#